data_AF-A0A2G9TUM5-F1
#
_entry.id   AF-A0A2G9TUM5-F1
#
_cell.length_a   1.000
_cell.length_b   1.000
_cell.length_c   1.000
_cell.angle_alpha   90.00
_cell.angle_beta   90.00
_cell.angle_gamma   90.00
#
_symmetry.space_group_name_H-M   'P 1'
#
loop_
_entity.id
_entity.type
_entity.pdbx_description
1 polymer ?
#
loop_
_entity_poly.entity_id
_entity_poly.type
_entity_poly.pdbx_seq_one_letter_code
_entity_poly.pdbx_strand_id
1 'polypeptide(L)'
;SLDDARSIADLQMKPLSRAKSHSPLKQMRTYSYRSLSSEENALDKAACDLIKSSWNEVLKSANATGHHFGYFVFQRVFQKDPSLKSTFGLKHDDEISEIPDDHECIRHTKIFTNIIHLAAKNVDELEPQVAPAIFKYGERHYNTKA
;
A
#
# COMPACT_ATOMS: atom_id res chain seq x y z
N SER A 1 34.76 65.31 0.15
CA SER A 1 34.43 64.64 1.43
C SER A 1 33.05 64.04 1.24
N LEU A 2 32.95 62.82 0.72
CA LEU A 2 32.99 61.55 1.48
C LEU A 2 31.96 61.53 2.62
N ASP A 3 30.89 60.80 2.33
CA ASP A 3 30.28 59.74 3.15
C ASP A 3 29.71 60.05 4.54
N ASP A 4 28.40 59.81 4.58
CA ASP A 4 27.70 58.87 5.46
C ASP A 4 27.20 59.24 6.87
N ALA A 5 26.11 58.53 7.14
CA ALA A 5 25.60 58.11 8.43
C ALA A 5 24.87 59.17 9.26
N ARG A 6 23.53 59.12 9.17
CA ARG A 6 22.71 58.71 10.32
C ARG A 6 21.26 58.40 9.93
N SER A 7 21.01 57.09 9.87
CA SER A 7 19.87 56.43 10.50
C SER A 7 18.51 56.48 9.79
N ILE A 8 18.41 55.78 8.65
CA ILE A 8 17.20 54.99 8.33
C ILE A 8 17.25 53.68 9.14
N ALA A 9 17.34 53.81 10.46
CA ALA A 9 17.30 52.69 11.38
C ALA A 9 16.30 53.04 12.48
N ASP A 10 15.02 52.81 12.17
CA ASP A 10 14.01 52.34 13.15
C ASP A 10 12.63 52.09 12.51
N LEU A 11 12.61 51.55 11.29
CA LEU A 11 11.45 50.79 10.85
C LEU A 11 11.64 49.35 11.35
N GLN A 12 11.33 49.11 12.62
CA GLN A 12 11.09 47.76 13.11
C GLN A 12 9.87 47.20 12.36
N MET A 13 10.13 46.45 11.28
CA MET A 13 9.12 45.58 10.71
C MET A 13 8.80 44.51 11.75
N LYS A 14 7.56 44.50 12.24
CA LYS A 14 7.05 43.41 13.06
C LYS A 14 7.32 42.10 12.31
N PRO A 15 7.84 41.04 12.98
CA PRO A 15 7.94 39.74 12.34
C PRO A 15 6.57 39.40 11.79
N LEU A 16 6.51 38.95 10.54
CA LEU A 16 5.29 38.36 9.99
C LEU A 16 4.88 37.28 10.99
N SER A 17 3.78 37.57 11.70
CA SER A 17 3.10 36.59 12.54
C SER A 17 3.05 35.31 11.72
N ARG A 18 3.42 34.18 12.34
CA ARG A 18 3.24 32.85 11.77
C ARG A 18 1.72 32.64 11.62
N ALA A 19 1.15 33.29 10.62
CA ALA A 19 -0.17 33.00 10.11
C ALA A 19 -0.11 31.50 9.87
N LYS A 20 -0.90 30.76 10.64
CA LYS A 20 -1.20 29.37 10.33
C LYS A 20 -1.68 29.43 8.89
N SER A 21 -0.82 29.03 7.95
CA SER A 21 -1.20 28.97 6.56
C SER A 21 -2.36 28.00 6.52
N HIS A 22 -3.56 28.53 6.33
CA HIS A 22 -4.73 27.78 5.92
C HIS A 22 -4.55 27.42 4.45
N SER A 23 -3.41 26.82 4.10
CA SER A 23 -3.27 26.22 2.79
C SER A 23 -4.27 25.06 2.76
N PRO A 24 -5.15 24.99 1.74
CA PRO A 24 -6.06 23.86 1.56
C PRO A 24 -5.30 22.52 1.53
N LEU A 25 -4.01 22.55 1.18
CA LEU A 25 -3.10 21.41 1.16
C LEU A 25 -2.73 20.89 2.56
N LYS A 26 -2.79 21.68 3.63
CA LYS A 26 -2.60 21.18 5.00
C LYS A 26 -3.82 20.43 5.55
N GLN A 27 -4.95 20.60 4.89
CA GLN A 27 -6.19 19.86 5.17
C GLN A 27 -6.35 18.64 4.26
N MET A 28 -5.32 18.27 3.47
CA MET A 28 -5.24 16.92 2.90
C MET A 28 -5.09 15.91 4.03
N ARG A 29 -6.25 15.61 4.63
CA ARG A 29 -6.66 14.34 5.21
C ARG A 29 -5.49 13.56 5.80
N THR A 30 -5.09 13.96 7.01
CA THR A 30 -4.94 12.93 8.03
C THR A 30 -6.24 12.15 8.04
N TYR A 31 -6.31 11.04 7.30
CA TYR A 31 -7.32 10.02 7.49
C TYR A 31 -7.19 9.64 8.95
N SER A 32 -7.99 10.28 9.80
CA SER A 32 -8.06 10.00 11.21
C SER A 32 -8.74 8.64 11.30
N TYR A 33 -7.92 7.59 11.31
CA TYR A 33 -8.35 6.21 11.49
C TYR A 33 -9.16 6.03 12.79
N ARG A 34 -9.13 7.02 13.69
CA ARG A 34 -9.78 6.99 15.00
C ARG A 34 -11.25 7.42 15.02
N SER A 35 -11.84 7.86 13.90
CA SER A 35 -13.17 8.49 13.93
C SER A 35 -14.14 8.02 12.84
N LEU A 36 -13.95 6.81 12.31
CA LEU A 36 -15.10 6.03 11.89
C LEU A 36 -15.43 5.16 13.10
N SER A 37 -16.68 5.25 13.56
CA SER A 37 -17.24 4.35 14.54
C SER A 37 -16.73 2.94 14.27
N SER A 38 -16.07 2.35 15.28
CA SER A 38 -15.77 0.92 15.35
C SER A 38 -17.09 0.19 15.18
N GLU A 39 -17.52 0.01 13.94
CA GLU A 39 -18.49 -1.00 13.61
C GLU A 39 -17.86 -2.32 14.06
N GLU A 40 -18.65 -3.08 14.81
CA GLU A 40 -18.51 -4.49 15.10
C GLU A 40 -17.37 -5.16 14.32
N ASN A 41 -16.44 -5.86 15.00
CA ASN A 41 -15.44 -6.68 14.32
C ASN A 41 -16.12 -7.41 13.16
N ALA A 42 -15.75 -7.06 11.92
CA ALA A 42 -16.45 -7.53 10.72
C ALA A 42 -16.46 -9.07 10.60
N LEU A 43 -15.63 -9.74 11.42
CA LEU A 43 -15.48 -11.16 11.57
C LEU A 43 -15.58 -11.52 13.05
N ASP A 44 -16.32 -12.59 13.35
CA ASP A 44 -16.28 -13.20 14.67
C ASP A 44 -14.97 -13.99 14.89
N LYS A 45 -14.74 -14.42 16.13
CA LYS A 45 -13.53 -15.17 16.49
C LYS A 45 -13.40 -16.48 15.70
N ALA A 46 -14.52 -17.17 15.45
CA ALA A 46 -14.50 -18.44 14.73
C ALA A 46 -14.06 -18.25 13.28
N ALA A 47 -14.53 -17.20 12.61
CA ALA A 47 -14.10 -16.83 11.28
C ALA A 47 -12.61 -16.44 11.24
N CYS A 48 -12.13 -15.67 12.22
CA CYS A 48 -10.72 -15.34 12.36
C CYS A 48 -9.83 -16.59 12.49
N ASP A 49 -10.21 -17.53 13.36
CA ASP A 49 -9.47 -18.78 13.55
C ASP A 49 -9.50 -19.67 12.29
N LEU A 50 -10.63 -19.68 11.58
CA LEU A 50 -10.77 -20.39 10.30
C LEU A 50 -9.87 -19.77 9.21
N ILE A 51 -9.79 -18.44 9.13
CA ILE A 51 -8.91 -17.76 8.17
C ILE A 51 -7.43 -18.07 8.49
N LYS A 52 -7.03 -17.99 9.77
CA LYS A 52 -5.65 -18.29 10.18
C LYS A 52 -5.26 -19.74 9.85
N SER A 53 -6.14 -20.71 10.17
CA SER A 53 -5.88 -22.14 9.91
C SER A 53 -5.88 -22.47 8.41
N SER A 54 -6.88 -22.01 7.66
CA SER A 54 -6.94 -22.23 6.21
C SER A 54 -5.76 -21.59 5.48
N TRP A 55 -5.33 -20.39 5.88
CA TRP A 55 -4.16 -19.74 5.31
C TRP A 55 -2.87 -20.55 5.51
N ASN A 56 -2.69 -21.17 6.67
CA ASN A 56 -1.54 -22.05 6.93
C ASN A 56 -1.54 -23.27 6.00
N GLU A 57 -2.70 -23.88 5.76
CA GLU A 57 -2.82 -25.01 4.83
C GLU A 57 -2.58 -24.59 3.37
N VAL A 58 -3.03 -23.40 2.99
CA VAL A 58 -2.73 -22.81 1.67
C VAL A 58 -1.23 -22.59 1.50
N LEU A 59 -0.55 -22.04 2.50
CA LEU A 59 0.91 -21.82 2.45
C LEU A 59 1.68 -23.13 2.34
N LYS A 60 1.31 -24.15 3.14
CA LYS A 60 1.93 -25.48 3.04
C LYS A 60 1.75 -26.06 1.63
N SER A 61 0.53 -25.98 1.11
CA SER A 61 0.18 -26.52 -0.21
C SER A 61 0.92 -25.79 -1.34
N ALA A 62 1.02 -24.46 -1.28
CA ALA A 62 1.75 -23.68 -2.26
C ALA A 62 3.27 -23.97 -2.18
N ASN A 63 3.85 -23.95 -0.98
CA ASN A 63 5.28 -24.21 -0.80
C ASN A 63 5.69 -25.61 -1.26
N ALA A 64 4.80 -26.61 -1.15
CA ALA A 64 5.05 -27.96 -1.67
C ALA A 64 5.23 -28.01 -3.19
N THR A 65 4.73 -27.02 -3.93
CA THR A 65 4.96 -26.90 -5.39
C THR A 65 6.17 -26.03 -5.74
N GLY A 66 6.89 -25.50 -4.75
CA GLY A 66 7.98 -24.55 -4.98
C GLY A 66 7.53 -23.14 -5.38
N HIS A 67 6.23 -22.83 -5.29
CA HIS A 67 5.68 -21.51 -5.65
C HIS A 67 4.95 -20.87 -4.48
N HIS A 68 4.91 -19.54 -4.42
CA HIS A 68 4.13 -18.80 -3.43
C HIS A 68 2.67 -18.62 -3.89
N PHE A 69 1.75 -18.40 -2.94
CA PHE A 69 0.32 -18.27 -3.20
C PHE A 69 -0.02 -17.29 -4.35
N GLY A 70 0.62 -16.12 -4.38
CA GLY A 70 0.38 -15.10 -5.38
C GLY A 70 0.73 -15.51 -6.81
N TYR A 71 1.63 -16.48 -7.01
CA TYR A 71 1.90 -17.05 -8.34
C TYR A 71 0.62 -17.67 -8.92
N PHE A 72 -0.06 -18.50 -8.14
CA PHE A 72 -1.29 -19.17 -8.53
C PHE A 72 -2.47 -18.23 -8.75
N VAL A 73 -2.50 -17.11 -8.01
CA VAL A 73 -3.51 -16.07 -8.20
C VAL A 73 -3.28 -15.37 -9.54
N PHE A 74 -2.07 -14.93 -9.82
CA PHE A 74 -1.74 -14.25 -11.07
C PHE A 74 -1.92 -15.15 -12.28
N GLN A 75 -1.51 -16.42 -12.19
CA GLN A 75 -1.77 -17.42 -13.22
C GLN A 75 -3.26 -17.49 -13.58
N ARG A 76 -4.14 -17.58 -12.57
CA ARG A 76 -5.60 -17.63 -12.77
C ARG A 76 -6.14 -16.31 -13.32
N VAL A 77 -5.65 -15.18 -12.85
CA VAL A 77 -6.06 -13.84 -13.33
C VAL A 77 -5.70 -13.70 -14.81
N PHE A 78 -4.48 -14.03 -15.22
CA PHE A 78 -4.06 -13.94 -16.61
C PHE A 78 -4.72 -14.97 -17.53
N GLN A 79 -5.08 -16.14 -17.02
CA GLN A 79 -5.92 -17.08 -17.76
C GLN A 79 -7.33 -16.55 -17.99
N LYS A 80 -7.87 -15.79 -17.03
CA LYS A 80 -9.22 -15.23 -17.13
C LYS A 80 -9.26 -13.96 -17.97
N ASP A 81 -8.23 -13.12 -17.86
CA ASP A 81 -8.06 -11.88 -18.60
C ASP A 81 -6.57 -11.68 -18.96
N PRO A 82 -6.17 -12.11 -20.17
CA PRO A 82 -4.80 -11.94 -20.65
C PRO A 82 -4.39 -10.47 -20.83
N SER A 83 -5.33 -9.52 -20.95
CA SER A 83 -4.99 -8.11 -21.20
C SER A 83 -4.19 -7.50 -20.04
N LEU A 84 -4.42 -7.99 -18.82
CA LEU A 84 -3.73 -7.57 -17.60
C LEU A 84 -2.25 -7.93 -17.59
N LYS A 85 -1.79 -8.89 -18.42
CA LYS A 85 -0.37 -9.24 -18.55
C LYS A 85 0.49 -8.02 -18.88
N SER A 86 -0.02 -7.15 -19.76
CA SER A 86 0.68 -5.93 -20.19
C SER A 86 1.00 -4.98 -19.02
N THR A 87 0.10 -4.87 -18.04
CA THR A 87 0.29 -4.06 -16.83
C THR A 87 1.45 -4.56 -15.96
N PHE A 88 1.82 -5.85 -16.08
CA PHE A 88 2.92 -6.46 -15.34
C PHE A 88 4.16 -6.71 -16.21
N GLY A 89 4.26 -6.03 -17.35
CA GLY A 89 5.42 -6.10 -18.25
C GLY A 89 5.49 -7.39 -19.08
N LEU A 90 4.41 -8.17 -19.13
CA LEU A 90 4.34 -9.42 -19.89
C LEU A 90 3.65 -9.21 -21.24
N LYS A 91 4.10 -9.94 -22.25
CA LYS A 91 3.39 -10.06 -23.53
C LYS A 91 2.16 -10.94 -23.36
N HIS A 92 1.25 -10.83 -24.32
CA HIS A 92 -0.01 -11.59 -24.30
C HIS A 92 0.22 -13.10 -24.26
N ASP A 93 1.26 -13.58 -24.95
CA ASP A 93 1.55 -15.01 -25.10
C ASP A 93 2.52 -15.53 -24.04
N ASP A 94 3.09 -14.66 -23.19
CA ASP A 94 4.03 -15.08 -22.15
C ASP A 94 3.30 -15.91 -21.09
N GLU A 95 3.90 -17.04 -20.70
CA GLU A 95 3.41 -17.85 -19.59
C GLU A 95 4.14 -17.50 -18.29
N ILE A 96 3.40 -17.40 -17.18
CA ILE A 96 3.98 -17.07 -15.87
C ILE A 96 4.93 -18.17 -15.34
N SER A 97 4.84 -19.39 -15.85
CA SER A 97 5.75 -20.50 -15.56
C SER A 97 7.12 -20.34 -16.22
N GLU A 98 7.21 -19.55 -17.28
CA GLU A 98 8.41 -19.42 -18.11
C GLU A 98 9.22 -18.16 -17.80
N ILE A 99 8.67 -17.26 -16.97
CA ILE A 99 9.32 -15.99 -16.67
C ILE A 99 10.39 -16.15 -15.58
N PRO A 100 11.52 -15.43 -15.70
CA PRO A 100 12.58 -15.45 -14.70
C PRO A 100 12.13 -15.01 -13.31
N ASP A 101 12.76 -15.54 -12.26
CA ASP A 101 12.45 -15.25 -10.85
C ASP A 101 12.67 -13.77 -10.44
N ASP A 102 13.52 -13.06 -11.18
CA ASP A 102 13.84 -11.64 -11.02
C ASP A 102 12.90 -10.72 -11.81
N HIS A 103 12.01 -11.28 -12.63
CA HIS A 103 11.03 -10.52 -13.40
C HIS A 103 10.07 -9.72 -12.50
N GLU A 104 9.67 -8.53 -12.94
CA GLU A 104 8.82 -7.63 -12.16
C GLU A 104 7.48 -8.26 -11.78
N CYS A 105 6.85 -9.00 -12.69
CA CYS A 105 5.63 -9.77 -12.41
C CYS A 105 5.82 -10.75 -11.24
N ILE A 106 6.94 -11.49 -11.21
CA ILE A 106 7.24 -12.41 -10.10
C ILE A 106 7.41 -11.62 -8.80
N ARG A 107 8.08 -10.47 -8.82
CA ARG A 107 8.15 -9.58 -7.65
C ARG A 107 6.75 -9.17 -7.16
N HIS A 108 5.83 -8.81 -8.06
CA HIS A 108 4.45 -8.45 -7.69
C HIS A 108 3.68 -9.62 -7.07
N THR A 109 3.84 -10.83 -7.59
CA THR A 109 3.20 -12.02 -7.03
C THR A 109 3.70 -12.33 -5.60
N LYS A 110 4.98 -12.12 -5.32
CA LYS A 110 5.57 -12.24 -3.96
C LYS A 110 5.03 -11.16 -3.02
N ILE A 111 4.96 -9.90 -3.48
CA ILE A 111 4.39 -8.79 -2.71
C ILE A 111 2.92 -9.06 -2.35
N PHE A 112 2.12 -9.50 -3.33
CA PHE A 112 0.73 -9.85 -3.11
C PHE A 112 0.58 -10.94 -2.03
N THR A 113 1.38 -12.00 -2.12
CA THR A 113 1.41 -13.07 -1.11
C THR A 113 1.67 -12.52 0.29
N ASN A 114 2.65 -11.62 0.42
CA ASN A 114 3.03 -11.05 1.71
C ASN A 114 1.94 -10.14 2.29
N ILE A 115 1.20 -9.41 1.46
CA ILE A 115 0.08 -8.58 1.91
C ILE A 115 -1.06 -9.46 2.44
N ILE A 116 -1.41 -10.52 1.71
CA ILE A 116 -2.42 -11.48 2.18
C ILE A 116 -1.95 -12.18 3.45
N HIS A 117 -0.66 -12.53 3.55
CA HIS A 117 -0.08 -13.09 4.76
C HIS A 117 -0.22 -12.16 5.96
N LEU A 118 0.10 -10.87 5.78
CA LEU A 118 -0.04 -9.85 6.82
C LEU A 118 -1.51 -9.71 7.27
N ALA A 119 -2.44 -9.71 6.31
CA ALA A 119 -3.87 -9.65 6.59
C ALA A 119 -4.37 -10.88 7.37
N ALA A 120 -4.04 -12.09 6.90
CA ALA A 120 -4.47 -13.33 7.56
C ALA A 120 -3.87 -13.48 8.96
N LYS A 121 -2.61 -13.08 9.16
CA LYS A 121 -1.95 -13.14 10.47
C LYS A 121 -2.59 -12.24 11.51
N ASN A 122 -3.06 -11.05 11.09
CA ASN A 122 -3.65 -10.03 11.96
C ASN A 122 -5.14 -9.84 11.67
N VAL A 123 -5.85 -10.90 11.27
CA VAL A 123 -7.27 -10.82 10.85
C VAL A 123 -8.20 -10.32 11.97
N ASP A 124 -7.80 -10.54 13.21
CA ASP A 124 -8.42 -10.05 14.44
C ASP A 124 -8.18 -8.56 14.71
N GLU A 125 -7.18 -7.96 14.06
CA GLU A 125 -6.78 -6.56 14.24
C GLU A 125 -6.43 -5.89 12.90
N LEU A 126 -7.23 -6.16 11.85
CA LEU A 126 -6.97 -5.67 10.49
C LEU A 126 -6.81 -4.16 10.43
N GLU A 127 -7.70 -3.46 11.10
CA GLU A 127 -7.75 -2.00 11.15
C GLU A 127 -6.45 -1.37 11.67
N PRO A 128 -6.02 -1.64 12.92
CA PRO A 128 -4.79 -1.05 13.44
C PRO A 128 -3.52 -1.63 12.83
N GLN A 129 -3.48 -2.92 12.48
CA GLN A 129 -2.23 -3.61 12.10
C GLN A 129 -1.98 -3.65 10.58
N VAL A 130 -3.04 -3.66 9.77
CA VAL A 130 -2.95 -3.99 8.34
C VAL A 130 -3.35 -2.80 7.46
N ALA A 131 -4.36 -2.03 7.86
CA ALA A 131 -4.86 -0.92 7.04
C ALA A 131 -3.79 0.13 6.66
N PRO A 132 -2.84 0.52 7.54
CA PRO A 132 -1.78 1.44 7.14
C PRO A 132 -0.87 0.90 6.02
N ALA A 133 -0.62 -0.42 6.02
CA ALA A 133 0.19 -1.07 5.00
C ALA A 133 -0.57 -1.22 3.68
N ILE A 134 -1.85 -1.63 3.74
CA ILE A 134 -2.73 -1.72 2.57
C ILE A 134 -2.91 -0.35 1.93
N PHE A 135 -3.12 0.71 2.71
CA PHE A 135 -3.33 2.05 2.17
C PHE A 135 -2.10 2.55 1.39
N LYS A 136 -0.90 2.45 1.98
CA LYS A 136 0.36 2.79 1.29
C LYS A 136 0.61 1.93 0.05
N TYR A 137 0.16 0.68 0.05
CA TYR A 137 0.24 -0.17 -1.13
C TYR A 137 -0.77 0.24 -2.21
N GLY A 138 -2.02 0.52 -1.82
CA GLY A 138 -3.08 1.02 -2.71
C GLY A 138 -2.72 2.36 -3.35
N GLU A 139 -2.06 3.27 -2.63
CA GLU A 139 -1.56 4.53 -3.20
C GLU A 139 -0.58 4.30 -4.36
N ARG A 140 0.23 3.23 -4.31
CA ARG A 140 1.14 2.88 -5.41
C ARG A 140 0.38 2.45 -6.65
N HIS A 141 -0.73 1.72 -6.51
CA HIS A 141 -1.59 1.38 -7.64
C HIS A 141 -2.21 2.63 -8.30
N TYR A 142 -2.56 3.65 -7.52
CA TYR A 142 -3.15 4.88 -8.04
C TYR A 142 -2.12 5.82 -8.72
N ASN A 143 -0.89 5.85 -8.20
CA ASN A 143 0.17 6.73 -8.70
C ASN A 143 0.97 6.13 -9.85
N THR A 144 0.83 4.84 -10.11
CA THR A 144 1.39 4.21 -11.31
C THR A 144 0.48 4.60 -12.46
N LYS A 145 0.83 5.66 -13.20
CA LYS A 145 0.12 6.00 -14.44
C LYS A 145 0.17 4.78 -15.36
N ALA A 146 -1.01 4.30 -15.77
CA ALA A 146 -1.18 3.38 -16.87
C ALA A 146 -0.59 3.95 -18.16
#